data_AF-A0A4Q4CQI4-F1
#
_entry.id   AF-A0A4Q4CQI4-F1
#
_cell.length_a   1.000
_cell.length_b   1.000
_cell.length_c   1.000
_cell.angle_alpha   90.00
_cell.angle_beta   90.00
_cell.angle_gamma   90.00
#
_symmetry.space_group_name_H-M   'P 1'
#
loop_
_entity.id
_entity.type
_entity.pdbx_description
1 polymer ?
#
loop_
_entity_poly.entity_id
_entity_poly.type
_entity_poly.pdbx_seq_one_letter_code
_entity_poly.pdbx_strand_id
1 'polypeptide(L)'
;TGSLVVLDVKRGDIGSTAAAYADAYLDEDSPMCADAITVSPFLGFGSLMPFLAAAEKNDGGVFVLALTSNPEGPEVQHARTAGPGERTVAGTMLDHLRDANAGATPMGSYGAVVGATIGSTSEDLDINGPLLVPGYGAQGGTVDDLRRLFGDVSANVLPSTSRGVLSAGPDVTALRDAALRTNDALRGL
;
A
#
# COMPACT_ATOMS: atom_id res chain seq x y z
N THR A 1 -8.78 -19.35 -12.01
CA THR A 1 -8.58 -18.36 -10.94
C THR A 1 -7.25 -17.69 -11.19
N GLY A 2 -7.23 -16.36 -11.29
CA GLY A 2 -6.01 -15.57 -11.45
C GLY A 2 -5.52 -15.05 -10.09
N SER A 3 -4.24 -14.68 -10.01
CA SER A 3 -3.72 -13.89 -8.89
C SER A 3 -4.00 -12.41 -9.13
N LEU A 4 -4.35 -11.67 -8.08
CA LEU A 4 -4.36 -10.21 -8.14
C LEU A 4 -2.92 -9.68 -8.28
N VAL A 5 -2.77 -8.58 -9.01
CA VAL A 5 -1.50 -7.93 -9.36
C VAL A 5 -1.51 -6.52 -8.78
N VAL A 6 -0.58 -6.27 -7.86
CA VAL A 6 -0.24 -4.90 -7.45
C VAL A 6 1.01 -4.48 -8.20
N LEU A 7 0.88 -3.49 -9.08
CA LEU A 7 1.99 -2.92 -9.82
C LEU A 7 2.64 -1.79 -9.01
N ASP A 8 3.82 -2.08 -8.44
CA ASP A 8 4.55 -1.14 -7.58
C ASP A 8 5.36 -0.11 -8.42
N VAL A 9 4.68 0.92 -8.95
CA VAL A 9 5.26 1.94 -9.85
C VAL A 9 5.53 3.30 -9.22
N LYS A 10 4.96 3.58 -8.03
CA LYS A 10 5.11 4.81 -7.24
C LYS A 10 4.95 6.09 -8.07
N ARG A 11 4.02 6.10 -9.03
CA ARG A 11 3.81 7.24 -9.92
C ARG A 11 3.15 8.41 -9.20
N GLY A 12 3.48 9.62 -9.62
CA GLY A 12 2.88 10.86 -9.12
C GLY A 12 3.14 11.96 -10.13
N ASP A 13 2.07 12.59 -10.61
CA ASP A 13 2.10 13.68 -11.57
C ASP A 13 0.82 14.52 -11.40
N ILE A 14 0.59 15.49 -12.29
CA ILE A 14 -0.58 16.37 -12.29
C ILE A 14 -1.39 16.26 -13.58
N GLY A 15 -2.69 16.54 -13.48
CA GLY A 15 -3.58 16.74 -14.62
C GLY A 15 -3.54 15.59 -15.65
N SER A 16 -3.32 15.95 -16.91
CA SER A 16 -3.33 14.97 -18.02
C SER A 16 -2.23 13.93 -17.94
N THR A 17 -1.07 14.24 -17.33
CA THR A 17 0.00 13.26 -17.19
C THR A 17 -0.35 12.21 -16.13
N ALA A 18 -0.98 12.62 -15.02
CA ALA A 18 -1.52 11.68 -14.05
C ALA A 18 -2.59 10.78 -14.67
N ALA A 19 -3.50 11.35 -15.47
CA ALA A 19 -4.49 10.58 -16.20
C ALA A 19 -3.85 9.57 -17.17
N ALA A 20 -2.82 9.97 -17.91
CA ALA A 20 -2.11 9.06 -18.81
C ALA A 20 -1.42 7.89 -18.08
N TYR A 21 -0.87 8.12 -16.89
CA TYR A 21 -0.37 7.02 -16.05
C TYR A 21 -1.49 6.14 -15.52
N ALA A 22 -2.64 6.72 -15.14
CA ALA A 22 -3.79 5.97 -14.68
C ALA A 22 -4.33 5.07 -15.80
N ASP A 23 -4.55 5.60 -17.00
CA ASP A 23 -4.96 4.83 -18.18
C ASP A 23 -3.97 3.72 -18.51
N ALA A 24 -2.66 4.02 -18.45
CA ALA A 24 -1.64 3.04 -18.77
C ALA A 24 -1.64 1.82 -17.83
N TYR A 25 -2.05 1.97 -16.57
CA TYR A 25 -1.90 0.91 -15.56
C TYR A 25 -3.21 0.39 -14.96
N LEU A 26 -4.33 1.09 -15.14
CA LEU A 26 -5.62 0.75 -14.55
C LEU A 26 -6.74 0.63 -15.59
N ASP A 27 -6.53 1.01 -16.86
CA ASP A 27 -7.52 0.75 -17.91
C ASP A 27 -7.47 -0.72 -18.34
N GLU A 28 -8.62 -1.40 -18.36
CA GLU A 28 -8.72 -2.82 -18.73
C GLU A 28 -8.24 -3.13 -20.16
N ASP A 29 -8.29 -2.15 -21.06
CA ASP A 29 -7.79 -2.28 -22.43
C ASP A 29 -6.26 -2.09 -22.54
N SER A 30 -5.61 -1.66 -21.45
CA SER A 30 -4.16 -1.48 -21.43
C SER A 30 -3.42 -2.83 -21.35
N PRO A 31 -2.36 -3.05 -22.17
CA PRO A 31 -1.52 -4.23 -22.05
C PRO A 31 -0.73 -4.31 -20.73
N MET A 32 -0.73 -3.23 -19.94
CA MET A 32 -0.04 -3.11 -18.66
C MET A 32 -1.02 -2.99 -17.49
N CYS A 33 -2.32 -3.26 -17.71
CA CYS A 33 -3.34 -3.21 -16.67
C CYS A 33 -2.98 -4.12 -15.47
N ALA A 34 -3.17 -3.58 -14.26
CA ALA A 34 -3.01 -4.27 -13.00
C ALA A 34 -4.24 -4.00 -12.11
N ASP A 35 -4.53 -4.91 -11.18
CA ASP A 35 -5.66 -4.77 -10.25
C ASP A 35 -5.45 -3.60 -9.27
N ALA A 36 -4.20 -3.24 -8.96
CA ALA A 36 -3.89 -2.03 -8.22
C ALA A 36 -2.49 -1.49 -8.53
N ILE A 37 -2.27 -0.21 -8.23
CA ILE A 37 -0.96 0.44 -8.40
C ILE A 37 -0.49 1.14 -7.13
N THR A 38 0.81 1.37 -6.98
CA THR A 38 1.33 2.30 -5.97
C THR A 38 1.53 3.70 -6.55
N VAL A 39 1.18 4.74 -5.76
CA VAL A 39 1.30 6.15 -6.16
C VAL A 39 1.98 7.00 -5.08
N SER A 40 2.72 8.02 -5.51
CA SER A 40 3.41 8.97 -4.63
C SER A 40 2.60 10.27 -4.48
N PRO A 41 2.20 10.65 -3.25
CA PRO A 41 1.39 11.84 -3.00
C PRO A 41 2.20 13.13 -2.87
N PHE A 42 3.46 13.17 -3.32
CA PHE A 42 4.34 14.33 -3.11
C PHE A 42 3.77 15.65 -3.65
N LEU A 43 2.95 15.58 -4.71
CA LEU A 43 2.30 16.75 -5.32
C LEU A 43 0.94 17.09 -4.68
N GLY A 44 0.62 16.45 -3.54
CA GLY A 44 -0.62 16.58 -2.79
C GLY A 44 -1.65 15.50 -3.16
N PHE A 45 -2.47 15.07 -2.19
CA PHE A 45 -3.47 14.02 -2.40
C PHE A 45 -4.45 14.34 -3.55
N GLY A 46 -4.82 15.61 -3.71
CA GLY A 46 -5.69 16.06 -4.80
C GLY A 46 -5.09 15.83 -6.20
N SER A 47 -3.77 15.73 -6.35
CA SER A 47 -3.17 15.38 -7.66
C SER A 47 -3.41 13.92 -8.03
N LEU A 48 -3.83 13.08 -7.08
CA LEU A 48 -4.06 11.65 -7.26
C LEU A 48 -5.46 11.31 -7.77
N MET A 49 -6.37 12.29 -7.85
CA MET A 49 -7.75 12.06 -8.28
C MET A 49 -7.89 11.32 -9.62
N PRO A 50 -7.05 11.56 -10.65
CA PRO A 50 -7.11 10.76 -11.88
C PRO A 50 -6.86 9.26 -11.66
N PHE A 51 -5.98 8.89 -10.72
CA PHE A 51 -5.73 7.48 -10.39
C PHE A 51 -6.92 6.84 -9.66
N LEU A 52 -7.50 7.54 -8.69
CA LEU A 52 -8.67 7.06 -7.95
C LEU A 52 -9.87 6.89 -8.87
N ALA A 53 -10.12 7.87 -9.76
CA ALA A 53 -11.22 7.81 -10.72
C ALA A 53 -11.04 6.66 -11.73
N ALA A 54 -9.81 6.42 -12.22
CA ALA A 54 -9.52 5.29 -13.10
C ALA A 54 -9.67 3.94 -12.37
N ALA A 55 -9.24 3.85 -11.12
CA ALA A 55 -9.43 2.66 -10.30
C ALA A 55 -10.93 2.38 -10.07
N GLU A 56 -11.72 3.38 -9.69
CA GLU A 56 -13.18 3.24 -9.52
C GLU A 56 -13.86 2.78 -10.82
N LYS A 57 -13.50 3.39 -11.95
CA LYS A 57 -14.06 3.06 -13.27
C LYS A 57 -13.81 1.60 -13.66
N ASN A 58 -12.63 1.06 -13.33
CA ASN A 58 -12.15 -0.23 -13.82
C ASN A 58 -12.07 -1.31 -12.72
N ASP A 59 -12.77 -1.13 -11.59
CA ASP A 59 -12.75 -2.07 -10.44
C ASP A 59 -11.33 -2.37 -9.91
N GLY A 60 -10.46 -1.35 -9.95
CA GLY A 60 -9.07 -1.40 -9.48
C GLY A 60 -8.86 -0.77 -8.11
N GLY A 61 -7.60 -0.77 -7.67
CA GLY A 61 -7.17 -0.17 -6.40
C GLY A 61 -5.94 0.74 -6.52
N VAL A 62 -5.70 1.53 -5.49
CA VAL A 62 -4.54 2.44 -5.41
C VAL A 62 -3.93 2.40 -4.02
N PHE A 63 -2.63 2.18 -3.93
CA PHE A 63 -1.86 2.25 -2.69
C PHE A 63 -1.02 3.53 -2.64
N VAL A 64 -1.38 4.46 -1.76
CA VAL A 64 -0.68 5.73 -1.60
C VAL A 64 0.49 5.57 -0.63
N LEU A 65 1.68 6.08 -0.99
CA LEU A 65 2.82 6.08 -0.05
C LEU A 65 2.50 6.94 1.18
N ALA A 66 2.52 6.34 2.37
CA ALA A 66 2.26 7.02 3.64
C ALA A 66 3.45 6.96 4.60
N LEU A 67 3.87 5.75 4.99
CA LEU A 67 4.92 5.51 5.99
C LEU A 67 5.92 4.46 5.45
N THR A 68 7.07 4.86 4.93
CA THR A 68 8.07 3.92 4.40
C THR A 68 9.20 3.70 5.41
N SER A 69 9.81 2.51 5.37
CA SER A 69 10.81 2.08 6.36
C SER A 69 12.25 2.45 6.04
N ASN A 70 12.51 3.18 4.94
CA ASN A 70 13.86 3.65 4.63
C ASN A 70 14.31 4.73 5.63
N PRO A 71 15.62 4.87 5.91
CA PRO A 71 16.12 5.81 6.91
C PRO A 71 15.70 7.27 6.71
N GLU A 72 15.48 7.66 5.45
CA GLU A 72 15.09 9.02 5.05
C GLU A 72 13.57 9.23 5.06
N GLY A 73 12.76 8.17 5.23
CA GLY A 73 11.30 8.24 5.23
C GLY A 73 10.72 9.35 6.14
N PRO A 74 11.19 9.46 7.40
CA PRO A 74 10.75 10.50 8.33
C PRO A 74 10.92 11.95 7.84
N GLU A 75 11.86 12.23 6.93
CA GLU A 75 12.19 13.59 6.48
C GLU A 75 10.94 14.34 5.96
N VAL A 76 10.16 13.68 5.10
CA VAL A 76 8.93 14.25 4.53
C VAL A 76 7.71 13.72 5.26
N GLN A 77 7.67 12.42 5.58
CA GLN A 77 6.45 11.78 6.07
C GLN A 77 6.06 12.25 7.47
N HIS A 78 7.03 12.66 8.30
CA HIS A 78 6.78 13.20 9.64
C HIS A 78 6.78 14.73 9.69
N ALA A 79 6.99 15.42 8.55
CA ALA A 79 6.83 16.86 8.48
C ALA A 79 5.39 17.23 8.86
N ARG A 80 5.23 18.32 9.61
CA ARG A 80 3.95 18.72 10.21
C ARG A 80 3.34 19.91 9.49
N THR A 81 2.03 19.88 9.28
CA THR A 81 1.27 21.01 8.73
C THR A 81 1.15 22.12 9.77
N ALA A 82 1.34 23.39 9.38
CA ALA A 82 1.25 24.50 10.32
C ALA A 82 -0.21 24.84 10.69
N GLY A 83 -0.50 24.96 11.99
CA GLY A 83 -1.77 25.50 12.51
C GLY A 83 -2.53 24.58 13.47
N PRO A 84 -3.74 24.97 13.92
CA PRO A 84 -4.59 24.13 14.74
C PRO A 84 -4.97 22.84 14.01
N GLY A 85 -4.83 21.69 14.68
CA GLY A 85 -5.03 20.38 14.04
C GLY A 85 -3.81 19.89 13.25
N GLU A 86 -2.61 20.31 13.70
CA GLU A 86 -1.31 19.86 13.20
C GLU A 86 -1.28 18.34 13.01
N ARG A 87 -0.99 17.94 11.78
CA ARG A 87 -0.89 16.54 11.36
C ARG A 87 0.42 16.34 10.63
N THR A 88 0.96 15.11 10.70
CA THR A 88 2.06 14.74 9.83
C THR A 88 1.57 14.63 8.38
N VAL A 89 2.49 14.69 7.42
CA VAL A 89 2.16 14.40 6.02
C VAL A 89 1.56 12.99 5.90
N ALA A 90 2.13 12.00 6.60
CA ALA A 90 1.61 10.64 6.64
C ALA A 90 0.16 10.57 7.16
N GLY A 91 -0.11 11.18 8.33
CA GLY A 91 -1.45 11.23 8.91
C GLY A 91 -2.46 11.91 7.99
N THR A 92 -2.04 12.97 7.30
CA THR A 92 -2.88 13.65 6.30
C THR A 92 -3.25 12.71 5.15
N MET A 93 -2.33 11.87 4.67
CA MET A 93 -2.65 10.90 3.61
C MET A 93 -3.58 9.80 4.11
N LEU A 94 -3.38 9.31 5.33
CA LEU A 94 -4.24 8.29 5.94
C LEU A 94 -5.67 8.81 6.15
N ASP A 95 -5.83 10.07 6.60
CA ASP A 95 -7.14 10.71 6.72
C ASP A 95 -7.86 10.83 5.37
N HIS A 96 -7.15 11.25 4.33
CA HIS A 96 -7.73 11.32 2.98
C HIS A 96 -8.15 9.96 2.43
N LEU A 97 -7.38 8.90 2.71
CA LEU A 97 -7.77 7.54 2.35
C LEU A 97 -9.00 7.07 3.13
N ARG A 98 -9.07 7.38 4.42
CA ARG A 98 -10.24 7.09 5.26
C ARG A 98 -11.50 7.76 4.71
N ASP A 99 -11.40 9.02 4.32
CA ASP A 99 -12.49 9.75 3.68
C ASP A 99 -12.88 9.12 2.34
N ALA A 100 -11.89 8.73 1.51
CA ALA A 100 -12.14 8.10 0.21
C ALA A 100 -12.78 6.70 0.32
N ASN A 101 -12.55 6.00 1.43
CA ASN A 101 -13.14 4.69 1.71
C ASN A 101 -14.42 4.75 2.57
N ALA A 102 -14.92 5.94 2.89
CA ALA A 102 -16.03 6.09 3.83
C ALA A 102 -17.29 5.39 3.31
N GLY A 103 -17.88 4.51 4.14
CA GLY A 103 -19.09 3.76 3.80
C GLY A 103 -18.89 2.52 2.92
N ALA A 104 -17.66 2.24 2.47
CA ALA A 104 -17.37 1.01 1.73
C ALA A 104 -17.49 -0.24 2.61
N THR A 105 -18.04 -1.33 2.07
CA THR A 105 -18.23 -2.62 2.75
C THR A 105 -17.86 -3.77 1.81
N PRO A 106 -17.04 -4.76 2.23
CA PRO A 106 -16.43 -4.90 3.55
C PRO A 106 -15.26 -3.93 3.80
N MET A 107 -14.65 -3.38 2.75
CA MET A 107 -13.62 -2.33 2.80
C MET A 107 -13.62 -1.56 1.47
N GLY A 108 -12.93 -0.43 1.40
CA GLY A 108 -12.67 0.29 0.15
C GLY A 108 -11.44 -0.18 -0.62
N SER A 109 -11.25 0.33 -1.84
CA SER A 109 -10.16 -0.06 -2.75
C SER A 109 -8.93 0.85 -2.68
N TYR A 110 -8.95 1.88 -1.82
CA TYR A 110 -7.86 2.84 -1.70
C TYR A 110 -7.05 2.55 -0.44
N GLY A 111 -5.81 2.13 -0.63
CA GLY A 111 -4.92 1.68 0.42
C GLY A 111 -3.75 2.60 0.69
N ALA A 112 -2.99 2.27 1.73
CA ALA A 112 -1.73 2.91 2.05
C ALA A 112 -0.56 1.93 1.93
N VAL A 113 0.63 2.44 1.59
CA VAL A 113 1.89 1.72 1.76
C VAL A 113 2.48 2.08 3.12
N VAL A 114 2.62 1.07 3.98
CA VAL A 114 3.11 1.21 5.37
C VAL A 114 4.19 0.15 5.62
N GLY A 115 5.45 0.55 5.84
CA GLY A 115 6.56 -0.38 5.99
C GLY A 115 6.48 -1.23 7.26
N ALA A 116 6.88 -2.49 7.19
CA ALA A 116 6.86 -3.42 8.33
C ALA A 116 7.80 -3.02 9.48
N THR A 117 8.80 -2.18 9.21
CA THR A 117 9.89 -1.85 10.13
C THR A 117 9.96 -0.37 10.49
N ILE A 118 8.86 0.38 10.36
CA ILE A 118 8.78 1.81 10.72
C ILE A 118 8.93 2.09 12.23
N GLY A 119 9.12 1.06 13.06
CA GLY A 119 9.18 1.20 14.52
C GLY A 119 7.79 1.25 15.14
N SER A 120 7.51 2.26 15.95
CA SER A 120 6.18 2.58 16.47
C SER A 120 5.65 3.83 15.79
N THR A 121 4.38 3.85 15.42
CA THR A 121 3.70 5.03 14.88
C THR A 121 2.56 5.45 15.81
N SER A 122 2.28 6.75 15.87
CA SER A 122 1.07 7.30 16.51
C SER A 122 -0.05 7.57 15.50
N GLU A 123 0.20 7.33 14.22
CA GLU A 123 -0.80 7.52 13.18
C GLU A 123 -1.89 6.44 13.27
N ASP A 124 -3.14 6.83 13.06
CA ASP A 124 -4.27 5.93 12.98
C ASP A 124 -4.26 5.23 11.60
N LEU A 125 -3.97 3.92 11.62
CA LEU A 125 -3.87 3.09 10.41
C LEU A 125 -5.21 2.54 9.93
N ASP A 126 -6.32 2.83 10.60
CA ASP A 126 -7.58 2.14 10.34
C ASP A 126 -8.13 2.37 8.92
N ILE A 127 -8.13 3.56 8.32
CA ILE A 127 -8.50 3.91 6.93
C ILE A 127 -9.65 3.19 6.15
N ASN A 128 -10.33 2.16 6.68
CA ASN A 128 -11.27 1.27 5.98
C ASN A 128 -10.80 0.76 4.59
N GLY A 129 -9.50 0.49 4.43
CA GLY A 129 -8.91 0.08 3.16
C GLY A 129 -7.63 -0.74 3.33
N PRO A 130 -7.08 -1.31 2.24
CA PRO A 130 -5.98 -2.25 2.33
C PRO A 130 -4.65 -1.56 2.69
N LEU A 131 -3.82 -2.23 3.48
CA LEU A 131 -2.48 -1.75 3.84
C LEU A 131 -1.42 -2.63 3.17
N LEU A 132 -0.74 -2.11 2.15
CA LEU A 132 0.40 -2.80 1.54
C LEU A 132 1.62 -2.65 2.45
N VAL A 133 2.10 -3.77 2.98
CA VAL A 133 3.17 -3.79 3.99
C VAL A 133 4.45 -4.41 3.46
N PRO A 134 5.33 -3.61 2.82
CA PRO A 134 6.63 -4.10 2.38
C PRO A 134 7.59 -4.30 3.53
N GLY A 135 8.53 -5.22 3.34
CA GLY A 135 9.65 -5.44 4.26
C GLY A 135 9.45 -6.59 5.26
N TYR A 136 8.37 -7.37 5.14
CA TYR A 136 8.24 -8.62 5.89
C TYR A 136 9.35 -9.61 5.54
N GLY A 137 9.95 -10.21 6.56
CA GLY A 137 11.06 -11.16 6.45
C GLY A 137 12.38 -10.48 6.14
N ALA A 138 12.71 -10.28 4.86
CA ALA A 138 14.09 -9.97 4.44
C ALA A 138 14.58 -8.56 4.81
N GLN A 139 13.71 -7.66 5.29
CA GLN A 139 14.09 -6.36 5.85
C GLN A 139 13.98 -6.34 7.39
N GLY A 140 13.74 -7.49 8.01
CA GLY A 140 13.66 -7.66 9.45
C GLY A 140 12.25 -7.60 10.04
N GLY A 141 11.21 -7.31 9.24
CA GLY A 141 9.84 -7.31 9.74
C GLY A 141 9.37 -8.70 10.15
N THR A 142 8.95 -8.86 11.41
CA THR A 142 8.47 -10.13 11.97
C THR A 142 6.94 -10.18 12.05
N VAL A 143 6.36 -11.36 12.27
CA VAL A 143 4.91 -11.48 12.52
C VAL A 143 4.49 -10.69 13.77
N ASP A 144 5.35 -10.63 14.78
CA ASP A 144 5.08 -9.88 16.01
C ASP A 144 5.13 -8.37 15.77
N ASP A 145 6.02 -7.89 14.88
CA ASP A 145 5.99 -6.48 14.44
C ASP A 145 4.68 -6.15 13.73
N LEU A 146 4.22 -7.04 12.85
CA LEU A 146 2.96 -6.88 12.14
C LEU A 146 1.76 -6.87 13.11
N ARG A 147 1.70 -7.78 14.08
CA ARG A 147 0.64 -7.78 15.10
C ARG A 147 0.66 -6.53 15.96
N ARG A 148 1.86 -6.07 16.35
CA ARG A 148 2.03 -4.86 17.18
C ARG A 148 1.59 -3.60 16.43
N LEU A 149 1.89 -3.51 15.14
CA LEU A 149 1.59 -2.32 14.33
C LEU A 149 0.16 -2.31 13.78
N PHE A 150 -0.36 -3.47 13.40
CA PHE A 150 -1.59 -3.57 12.61
C PHE A 150 -2.66 -4.45 13.26
N GLY A 151 -2.50 -4.89 14.51
CA GLY A 151 -3.40 -5.86 15.14
C GLY A 151 -4.89 -5.52 15.07
N ASP A 152 -5.24 -4.24 15.21
CA ASP A 152 -6.64 -3.78 15.15
C ASP A 152 -7.22 -3.80 13.72
N VAL A 153 -6.35 -3.80 12.70
CA VAL A 153 -6.71 -3.71 11.26
C VAL A 153 -6.10 -4.86 10.46
N SER A 154 -5.76 -5.97 11.12
CA SER A 154 -4.96 -7.04 10.52
C SER A 154 -5.63 -7.70 9.33
N ALA A 155 -6.97 -7.72 9.30
CA ALA A 155 -7.78 -8.17 8.18
C ALA A 155 -7.54 -7.38 6.88
N ASN A 156 -7.06 -6.14 6.98
CA ASN A 156 -6.80 -5.27 5.84
C ASN A 156 -5.32 -5.28 5.41
N VAL A 157 -4.45 -6.01 6.12
CA VAL A 157 -3.01 -6.00 5.87
C VAL A 157 -2.64 -6.96 4.74
N LEU A 158 -1.83 -6.47 3.81
CA LEU A 158 -1.22 -7.23 2.74
C LEU A 158 0.32 -7.21 2.90
N PRO A 159 0.90 -8.15 3.67
CA PRO A 159 2.35 -8.26 3.81
C PRO A 159 2.98 -8.70 2.49
N SER A 160 3.98 -7.96 2.00
CA SER A 160 4.72 -8.36 0.79
C SER A 160 6.10 -8.91 1.12
N THR A 161 6.44 -10.04 0.51
CA THR A 161 7.76 -10.68 0.58
C THR A 161 8.29 -10.94 -0.83
N SER A 162 9.50 -10.48 -1.11
CA SER A 162 10.17 -10.77 -2.39
C SER A 162 11.27 -11.81 -2.18
N ARG A 163 12.37 -11.45 -1.50
CA ARG A 163 13.51 -12.35 -1.30
C ARG A 163 13.15 -13.63 -0.53
N GLY A 164 12.19 -13.57 0.40
CA GLY A 164 11.79 -14.74 1.20
C GLY A 164 11.18 -15.89 0.39
N VAL A 165 10.63 -15.59 -0.79
CA VAL A 165 10.13 -16.59 -1.73
C VAL A 165 11.10 -16.76 -2.90
N LEU A 166 11.48 -15.67 -3.56
CA LEU A 166 12.25 -15.71 -4.81
C LEU A 166 13.65 -16.34 -4.66
N SER A 167 14.24 -16.34 -3.46
CA SER A 167 15.53 -16.99 -3.22
C SER A 167 15.48 -18.53 -3.24
N ALA A 168 14.28 -19.12 -3.19
CA ALA A 168 14.09 -20.56 -3.29
C ALA A 168 14.10 -21.06 -4.75
N GLY A 169 14.07 -20.14 -5.72
CA GLY A 169 14.13 -20.47 -7.15
C GLY A 169 15.52 -20.98 -7.60
N PRO A 170 15.62 -21.54 -8.81
CA PRO A 170 14.56 -21.63 -9.83
C PRO A 170 13.63 -22.84 -9.67
N ASP A 171 13.79 -23.66 -8.62
CA ASP A 171 12.93 -24.82 -8.41
C ASP A 171 11.49 -24.41 -8.05
N VAL A 172 10.53 -24.86 -8.88
CA VAL A 172 9.12 -24.48 -8.76
C VAL A 172 8.50 -25.00 -7.47
N THR A 173 8.90 -26.19 -7.02
CA THR A 173 8.37 -26.78 -5.78
C THR A 173 8.87 -25.99 -4.58
N ALA A 174 10.15 -25.64 -4.55
CA ALA A 174 10.76 -24.83 -3.50
C ALA A 174 10.14 -23.42 -3.42
N LEU A 175 9.86 -22.78 -4.56
CA LEU A 175 9.12 -21.51 -4.63
C LEU A 175 7.72 -21.63 -4.02
N ARG A 176 6.96 -22.64 -4.44
CA ARG A 176 5.60 -22.90 -3.92
C ARG A 176 5.64 -23.14 -2.42
N ASP A 177 6.55 -23.97 -1.95
CA ASP A 177 6.63 -24.33 -0.53
C ASP A 177 7.08 -23.12 0.32
N ALA A 178 7.94 -22.24 -0.20
CA ALA A 178 8.30 -20.98 0.47
C ALA A 178 7.11 -20.01 0.57
N ALA A 179 6.30 -19.90 -0.49
CA ALA A 179 5.08 -19.10 -0.47
C ALA A 179 4.05 -19.65 0.53
N LEU A 180 3.81 -20.97 0.52
CA LEU A 180 2.89 -21.62 1.46
C LEU A 180 3.32 -21.46 2.92
N ARG A 181 4.61 -21.67 3.23
CA ARG A 181 5.14 -21.43 4.59
C ARG A 181 4.97 -19.99 5.03
N THR A 182 5.15 -19.03 4.12
CA THR A 182 4.93 -17.61 4.42
C THR A 182 3.47 -17.34 4.73
N ASN A 183 2.56 -17.85 3.90
CA ASN A 183 1.12 -17.71 4.14
C ASN A 183 0.72 -18.34 5.48
N ASP A 184 1.19 -19.55 5.78
CA ASP A 184 0.88 -20.25 7.04
C ASP A 184 1.41 -19.51 8.27
N ALA A 185 2.58 -18.88 8.19
CA ALA A 185 3.12 -18.05 9.28
C ALA A 185 2.30 -16.77 9.53
N LEU A 186 1.62 -16.26 8.50
CA LEU A 186 0.77 -15.09 8.55
C LEU A 186 -0.71 -15.44 8.80
N ARG A 187 -1.09 -16.73 8.80
CA ARG A 187 -2.44 -17.15 9.20
C ARG A 187 -2.65 -16.83 10.67
N GLY A 188 -3.50 -15.85 10.96
CA GLY A 188 -3.74 -15.36 12.32
C GLY A 188 -2.85 -14.19 12.73
N LEU A 189 -2.32 -13.44 11.74
CA LEU A 189 -2.36 -11.99 11.88
C LEU A 189 -3.82 -11.55 12.09
#